data_AF-A0A6N8WY52-F1
#
_entry.id   AF-A0A6N8WY52-F1
#
_cell.length_a   1.000
_cell.length_b   1.000
_cell.length_c   1.000
_cell.angle_alpha   90.00
_cell.angle_beta   90.00
_cell.angle_gamma   90.00
#
_symmetry.space_group_name_H-M   'P 1'
#
loop_
_entity.id
_entity.type
_entity.pdbx_description
1 polymer ?
#
loop_
_entity_poly.entity_id
_entity_poly.type
_entity_poly.pdbx_seq_one_letter_code
_entity_poly.pdbx_strand_id
1 'polypeptide(L)'
;MGDDSADSAAPGKLQQLACLLASRNIIDERIAELIGRPALRGHVGEWIAQQIFAVKLEESATQRGFDGQFTDGRLAGKTVNVKWYARREGILDINPDGIPDYYLVMTGPKAAATTSRGQTLPWLITEVFLFDAPALVEQFRMQKRRLGVAAYVRHHEWEAARIYPEAAPGALLTLIDAQRQALKPFAETGG
;
A
#
# COMPACT_ATOMS: atom_id res chain seq x y z
N MET A 1 10.95 -23.83 -49.76
CA MET A 1 11.88 -23.76 -48.62
C MET A 1 12.01 -22.28 -48.29
N GLY A 2 11.23 -21.70 -47.40
CA GLY A 2 10.58 -22.23 -46.22
C GLY A 2 11.01 -21.33 -45.08
N ASP A 3 10.34 -20.19 -44.93
CA ASP A 3 10.39 -19.36 -43.71
C ASP A 3 9.11 -18.53 -43.62
N ASP A 4 8.05 -19.19 -43.15
CA ASP A 4 6.84 -18.54 -42.65
C ASP A 4 6.59 -19.16 -41.27
N SER A 5 7.36 -18.72 -40.28
CA SER A 5 7.28 -19.24 -38.91
C SER A 5 7.24 -18.13 -37.84
N ALA A 6 6.63 -16.99 -38.16
CA ALA A 6 6.51 -15.88 -37.22
C ALA A 6 5.06 -15.51 -36.79
N ASP A 7 4.00 -16.04 -37.40
CA ASP A 7 2.68 -15.35 -37.31
C ASP A 7 1.48 -16.16 -36.71
N SER A 8 1.71 -17.22 -35.92
CA SER A 8 0.59 -18.01 -35.34
C SER A 8 0.42 -17.92 -33.81
N ALA A 9 1.27 -17.16 -33.10
CA ALA A 9 1.29 -17.18 -31.63
C ALA A 9 0.44 -16.09 -30.93
N ALA A 10 -0.05 -15.08 -31.65
CA ALA A 10 -0.77 -13.94 -31.06
C ALA A 10 -2.23 -14.22 -30.66
N PRO A 11 -3.05 -14.95 -31.45
CA PRO A 11 -4.45 -15.20 -31.10
C PRO A 11 -4.62 -16.04 -29.83
N GLY A 12 -3.77 -17.06 -29.65
CA GLY A 12 -3.81 -17.95 -28.49
C GLY A 12 -3.44 -17.25 -27.17
N LYS A 13 -2.43 -16.38 -27.19
CA LYS A 13 -2.01 -15.60 -26.01
C LYS A 13 -3.05 -14.56 -25.60
N LEU A 14 -3.68 -13.91 -26.58
CA LEU A 14 -4.77 -12.96 -26.31
C LEU A 14 -5.99 -13.66 -25.73
N GLN A 15 -6.36 -14.84 -26.25
CA GLN A 15 -7.45 -15.65 -25.68
C GLN A 15 -7.14 -16.09 -24.24
N GLN A 16 -5.90 -16.53 -23.98
CA GLN A 16 -5.45 -16.89 -22.64
C GLN A 16 -5.53 -15.69 -21.68
N LEU A 17 -5.09 -14.51 -22.12
CA LEU A 17 -5.19 -13.28 -21.32
C LEU A 17 -6.66 -12.93 -21.03
N ALA A 18 -7.56 -13.05 -22.01
CA ALA A 18 -8.99 -12.79 -21.81
C ALA A 18 -9.60 -13.71 -20.74
N CYS A 19 -9.27 -15.00 -20.75
CA CYS A 19 -9.73 -15.95 -19.73
C CYS A 19 -9.18 -15.63 -18.33
N LEU A 20 -7.91 -15.21 -18.24
CA LEU A 20 -7.29 -14.79 -16.98
C LEU A 20 -7.95 -13.50 -16.44
N LEU A 21 -8.25 -12.55 -17.31
CA LEU A 21 -8.95 -11.32 -16.93
C LEU A 21 -10.39 -11.60 -16.48
N ALA A 22 -11.12 -12.50 -17.14
CA ALA A 22 -12.45 -12.92 -16.70
C ALA A 22 -12.40 -13.56 -15.29
N SER A 23 -11.41 -14.42 -15.05
CA SER A 23 -11.19 -15.03 -13.72
C SER A 23 -10.85 -13.97 -12.66
N ARG A 24 -10.03 -12.98 -13.02
CA ARG A 24 -9.72 -11.84 -12.14
C ARG A 24 -10.96 -11.01 -11.82
N ASN A 25 -11.80 -10.71 -12.80
CA ASN A 25 -13.02 -9.93 -12.59
C ASN A 25 -13.95 -10.59 -11.56
N ILE A 26 -14.10 -11.93 -11.62
CA ILE A 26 -14.86 -12.70 -10.63
C ILE A 26 -14.26 -12.57 -9.22
N ILE A 27 -12.93 -12.60 -9.11
CA ILE A 27 -12.25 -12.40 -7.82
C ILE A 27 -12.45 -10.97 -7.32
N ASP A 28 -12.30 -9.98 -8.20
CA ASP A 28 -12.47 -8.56 -7.88
C ASP A 28 -13.93 -8.26 -7.45
N GLU A 29 -14.93 -8.92 -8.04
CA GLU A 29 -16.33 -8.86 -7.61
C GLU A 29 -16.52 -9.42 -6.19
N ARG A 30 -15.95 -10.60 -5.89
CA ARG A 30 -16.02 -11.20 -4.55
C ARG A 30 -15.32 -10.35 -3.48
N ILE A 31 -14.19 -9.73 -3.82
CA ILE A 31 -13.52 -8.77 -2.95
C ILE A 31 -14.41 -7.55 -2.74
N ALA A 32 -15.05 -7.04 -3.80
CA ALA A 32 -15.91 -5.87 -3.71
C ALA A 32 -17.15 -6.11 -2.86
N GLU A 33 -17.75 -7.29 -2.92
CA GLU A 33 -18.83 -7.73 -2.03
C GLU A 33 -18.37 -7.75 -0.57
N LEU A 34 -17.16 -8.26 -0.30
CA LEU A 34 -16.61 -8.33 1.06
C LEU A 34 -16.33 -6.96 1.66
N ILE A 35 -15.72 -6.04 0.89
CA ILE A 35 -15.29 -4.73 1.40
C ILE A 35 -16.32 -3.62 1.18
N GLY A 36 -17.38 -3.89 0.42
CA GLY A 36 -18.43 -2.92 0.06
C GLY A 36 -18.00 -1.84 -0.94
N ARG A 37 -16.85 -1.98 -1.62
CA ARG A 37 -16.26 -1.00 -2.55
C ARG A 37 -15.52 -1.72 -3.68
N PRO A 38 -15.28 -1.10 -4.86
CA PRO A 38 -14.52 -1.72 -5.93
C PRO A 38 -13.14 -2.21 -5.44
N ALA A 39 -12.70 -3.39 -5.90
CA ALA A 39 -11.43 -4.03 -5.54
C ALA A 39 -10.21 -3.32 -6.14
N LEU A 40 -10.06 -2.03 -5.83
CA LEU A 40 -8.86 -1.25 -6.09
C LEU A 40 -7.92 -1.39 -4.90
N ARG A 41 -6.61 -1.48 -5.15
CA ARG A 41 -5.62 -1.64 -4.07
C ARG A 41 -5.75 -0.60 -2.97
N GLY A 42 -6.07 0.65 -3.32
CA GLY A 42 -6.35 1.72 -2.33
C GLY A 42 -7.53 1.38 -1.42
N HIS A 43 -8.68 1.02 -1.99
CA HIS A 43 -9.89 0.67 -1.23
C HIS A 43 -9.69 -0.55 -0.33
N VAL A 44 -9.02 -1.59 -0.83
CA VAL A 44 -8.73 -2.78 -0.01
C VAL A 44 -7.77 -2.40 1.12
N GLY A 45 -6.76 -1.56 0.85
CA GLY A 45 -5.86 -1.05 1.88
C GLY A 45 -6.60 -0.24 2.96
N GLU A 46 -7.47 0.69 2.56
CA GLU A 46 -8.33 1.45 3.48
C GLU A 46 -9.20 0.52 4.33
N TRP A 47 -9.81 -0.49 3.72
CA TRP A 47 -10.63 -1.47 4.46
C TRP A 47 -9.79 -2.24 5.48
N ILE A 48 -8.61 -2.74 5.10
CA ILE A 48 -7.67 -3.39 6.03
C ILE A 48 -7.27 -2.43 7.16
N ALA A 49 -7.00 -1.16 6.84
CA ALA A 49 -6.65 -0.14 7.82
C ALA A 49 -7.76 0.06 8.87
N GLN A 50 -9.01 0.08 8.43
CA GLN A 50 -10.17 0.15 9.31
C GLN A 50 -10.27 -1.07 10.23
N GLN A 51 -10.08 -2.28 9.71
CA GLN A 51 -10.21 -3.52 10.50
C GLN A 51 -9.08 -3.70 11.53
N ILE A 52 -7.84 -3.32 11.18
CA ILE A 52 -6.67 -3.66 11.99
C ILE A 52 -6.19 -2.49 12.85
N PHE A 53 -6.27 -1.25 12.35
CA PHE A 53 -5.61 -0.09 12.98
C PHE A 53 -6.60 0.92 13.57
N ALA A 54 -7.84 0.50 13.81
CA ALA A 54 -8.90 1.33 14.40
C ALA A 54 -9.11 2.66 13.66
N VAL A 55 -9.05 2.62 12.33
CA VAL A 55 -9.26 3.80 11.47
C VAL A 55 -10.74 3.88 11.08
N LYS A 56 -11.38 5.00 11.42
CA LYS A 56 -12.68 5.36 10.83
C LYS A 56 -12.43 6.11 9.53
N LEU A 57 -12.81 5.49 8.42
CA LEU A 57 -12.71 6.09 7.09
C LEU A 57 -13.75 7.21 6.92
N GLU A 58 -13.37 8.25 6.18
CA GLU A 58 -14.28 9.28 5.72
C GLU A 58 -15.11 8.78 4.54
N GLU A 59 -16.36 9.25 4.43
CA GLU A 59 -17.23 8.92 3.29
C GLU A 59 -16.74 9.54 1.97
N SER A 60 -15.94 10.61 2.05
CA SER A 60 -15.32 11.27 0.89
C SER A 60 -13.91 11.79 1.22
N ALA A 61 -12.89 11.01 0.89
CA ALA A 61 -11.48 11.33 1.11
C ALA A 61 -10.95 12.46 0.19
N THR A 62 -11.61 12.71 -0.95
CA THR A 62 -11.08 13.59 -2.01
C THR A 62 -11.08 15.07 -1.66
N GLN A 63 -11.89 15.51 -0.68
CA GLN A 63 -11.93 16.93 -0.28
C GLN A 63 -10.98 17.27 0.89
N ARG A 64 -10.50 16.29 1.66
CA ARG A 64 -9.80 16.55 2.92
C ARG A 64 -8.30 16.19 2.93
N GLY A 65 -7.80 15.49 1.91
CA GLY A 65 -6.39 15.10 1.80
C GLY A 65 -5.97 13.95 2.73
N PHE A 66 -6.94 13.33 3.42
CA PHE A 66 -6.75 12.16 4.28
C PHE A 66 -7.91 11.18 4.10
N ASP A 67 -7.69 9.91 4.44
CA ASP A 67 -8.67 8.83 4.20
C ASP A 67 -9.55 8.57 5.42
N GLY A 68 -9.07 8.92 6.62
CA GLY A 68 -9.81 8.71 7.86
C GLY A 68 -9.15 9.31 9.08
N GLN A 69 -9.64 8.91 10.25
CA GLN A 69 -9.09 9.25 11.56
C GLN A 69 -8.94 8.00 12.42
N PHE A 70 -7.90 7.95 13.23
CA PHE A 70 -7.80 6.94 14.28
C PHE A 70 -8.89 7.15 15.32
N THR A 71 -9.46 6.06 15.83
CA THR A 71 -10.59 6.10 16.77
C THR A 71 -10.22 5.77 18.20
N ASP A 72 -9.04 5.19 18.42
CA ASP A 72 -8.60 4.73 19.74
C ASP A 72 -7.12 5.02 20.03
N GLY A 73 -6.72 4.70 21.26
CA GLY A 73 -5.35 4.81 21.73
C GLY A 73 -4.79 6.24 21.69
N ARG A 74 -3.45 6.33 21.64
CA ARG A 74 -2.73 7.62 21.63
C ARG A 74 -2.90 8.44 20.35
N LEU A 75 -3.45 7.83 19.31
CA LEU A 75 -3.65 8.47 18.01
C LEU A 75 -5.10 8.91 17.81
N ALA A 76 -6.01 8.65 18.76
CA ALA A 76 -7.42 8.98 18.63
C ALA A 76 -7.65 10.44 18.19
N GLY A 77 -8.49 10.61 17.16
CA GLY A 77 -8.80 11.91 16.55
C GLY A 77 -7.75 12.43 15.57
N LYS A 78 -6.62 11.74 15.38
CA LYS A 78 -5.59 12.10 14.41
C LYS A 78 -5.94 11.60 13.02
N THR A 79 -5.74 12.46 12.03
CA THR A 79 -6.01 12.17 10.62
C THR A 79 -4.95 11.24 10.04
N VAL A 80 -5.37 10.36 9.15
CA VAL A 80 -4.49 9.38 8.53
C VAL A 80 -4.78 9.25 7.03
N ASN A 81 -3.72 9.14 6.24
CA ASN A 81 -3.82 8.70 4.85
C ASN A 81 -3.16 7.32 4.72
N VAL A 82 -3.90 6.37 4.15
CA VAL A 82 -3.54 4.97 3.99
C VAL A 82 -2.91 4.79 2.61
N LYS A 83 -1.70 4.25 2.57
CA LYS A 83 -0.99 3.90 1.33
C LYS A 83 -0.75 2.41 1.30
N TRP A 84 -1.06 1.76 0.18
CA TRP A 84 -0.64 0.39 -0.09
C TRP A 84 0.17 0.30 -1.36
N TYR A 85 1.45 -0.04 -1.20
CA TYR A 85 2.39 -0.30 -2.27
C TYR A 85 2.63 -1.81 -2.39
N ALA A 86 2.62 -2.36 -3.61
CA ALA A 86 2.92 -3.78 -3.79
C ALA A 86 4.38 -4.13 -3.43
N ARG A 87 5.26 -3.12 -3.38
CA ARG A 87 6.70 -3.26 -3.12
C ARG A 87 7.25 -1.99 -2.48
N ARG A 88 8.23 -2.13 -1.58
CA ARG A 88 8.88 -0.98 -0.94
C ARG A 88 10.02 -0.47 -1.82
N GLU A 89 9.76 0.63 -2.53
CA GLU A 89 10.70 1.27 -3.47
C GLU A 89 11.31 2.57 -2.92
N GLY A 90 11.05 2.90 -1.66
CA GLY A 90 11.56 4.13 -1.04
C GLY A 90 10.80 5.38 -1.45
N ILE A 91 9.61 5.24 -2.03
CA ILE A 91 8.75 6.35 -2.46
C ILE A 91 7.50 6.45 -1.58
N LEU A 92 7.05 7.67 -1.34
CA LEU A 92 5.79 7.96 -0.67
C LEU A 92 5.08 9.09 -1.42
N ASP A 93 3.80 8.89 -1.75
CA ASP A 93 3.00 9.93 -2.40
C ASP A 93 2.50 10.92 -1.34
N ILE A 94 3.02 12.14 -1.41
CA ILE A 94 2.71 13.22 -0.46
C ILE A 94 1.97 14.33 -1.22
N ASN A 95 0.73 14.61 -0.82
CA ASN A 95 -0.01 15.76 -1.32
C ASN A 95 0.36 17.01 -0.48
N PRO A 96 1.13 17.98 -1.03
CA PRO A 96 1.56 19.15 -0.27
C PRO A 96 0.40 20.04 0.21
N ASP A 97 -0.75 19.96 -0.46
CA ASP A 97 -1.93 20.79 -0.17
C ASP A 97 -2.90 20.15 0.84
N GLY A 98 -2.62 18.91 1.25
CA GLY A 98 -3.45 18.14 2.16
C GLY A 98 -2.61 17.13 2.95
N ILE A 99 -1.89 17.62 3.95
CA ILE A 99 -1.01 16.81 4.80
C ILE A 99 -1.82 16.27 5.99
N PRO A 100 -1.97 14.94 6.15
CA PRO A 100 -2.58 14.34 7.34
C PRO A 100 -1.67 14.47 8.56
N ASP A 101 -2.12 14.08 9.75
CA ASP A 101 -1.21 13.89 10.89
C ASP A 101 -0.25 12.71 10.63
N TYR A 102 -0.76 11.64 9.98
CA TYR A 102 0.02 10.42 9.71
C TYR A 102 -0.18 9.82 8.32
N TYR A 103 0.87 9.19 7.79
CA TYR A 103 0.75 8.22 6.70
C TYR A 103 0.87 6.80 7.25
N LEU A 104 -0.18 6.00 7.10
CA LEU A 104 -0.15 4.56 7.37
C LEU A 104 0.19 3.83 6.08
N VAL A 105 1.41 3.30 5.97
CA VAL A 105 1.90 2.69 4.75
C VAL A 105 2.05 1.19 4.93
N MET A 106 1.29 0.41 4.16
CA MET A 106 1.42 -1.02 4.03
C MET A 106 2.19 -1.34 2.75
N THR A 107 3.12 -2.29 2.81
CA THR A 107 3.91 -2.64 1.64
C THR A 107 4.35 -4.09 1.61
N GLY A 108 4.50 -4.62 0.39
CA GLY A 108 5.24 -5.85 0.14
C GLY A 108 6.75 -5.67 0.33
N PRO A 109 7.54 -6.74 0.11
CA PRO A 109 8.94 -6.79 0.51
C PRO A 109 9.79 -5.73 -0.17
N LYS A 110 10.93 -5.39 0.46
CA LYS A 110 11.91 -4.48 -0.09
C LYS A 110 12.42 -4.94 -1.45
N ALA A 111 12.40 -4.02 -2.40
CA ALA A 111 12.85 -4.22 -3.76
C ALA A 111 14.36 -4.09 -3.94
N ALA A 112 14.97 -4.96 -4.75
CA ALA A 112 16.12 -4.57 -5.57
C ALA A 112 15.60 -3.98 -6.89
N ALA A 113 16.30 -3.00 -7.44
CA ALA A 113 15.99 -2.42 -8.75
C ALA A 113 16.28 -3.44 -9.86
N THR A 114 15.28 -4.25 -10.19
CA THR A 114 15.31 -5.28 -11.24
C THR A 114 14.27 -4.99 -12.31
N THR A 115 14.47 -5.51 -13.51
CA THR A 115 13.57 -5.30 -14.64
C THR A 115 12.18 -5.88 -14.37
N SER A 116 11.14 -5.30 -14.97
CA SER A 116 9.74 -5.74 -14.81
C SER A 116 9.44 -7.08 -15.51
N ARG A 117 10.31 -7.54 -16.41
CA ARG A 117 10.09 -8.76 -17.20
C ARG A 117 10.14 -10.00 -16.32
N GLY A 118 9.05 -10.76 -16.29
CA GLY A 118 8.94 -12.00 -15.50
C GLY A 118 8.69 -11.78 -14.00
N GLN A 119 8.43 -10.54 -13.57
CA GLN A 119 8.07 -10.23 -12.19
C GLN A 119 6.55 -10.14 -12.04
N THR A 120 6.02 -10.59 -10.90
CA THR A 120 4.66 -10.29 -10.45
C THR A 120 4.73 -9.25 -9.34
N LEU A 121 3.66 -8.46 -9.17
CA LEU A 121 3.49 -7.52 -8.05
C LEU A 121 2.29 -7.98 -7.21
N PRO A 122 2.47 -9.07 -6.43
CA PRO A 122 1.39 -9.57 -5.59
C PRO A 122 1.00 -8.51 -4.55
N TRP A 123 -0.28 -8.50 -4.18
CA TRP A 123 -0.79 -7.60 -3.15
C TRP A 123 -0.45 -8.18 -1.78
N LEU A 124 0.80 -7.95 -1.37
CA LEU A 124 1.31 -8.40 -0.08
C LEU A 124 1.42 -7.24 0.92
N ILE A 125 1.34 -7.59 2.19
CA ILE A 125 1.67 -6.73 3.33
C ILE A 125 2.68 -7.48 4.18
N THR A 126 3.96 -7.23 3.92
CA THR A 126 5.06 -7.80 4.71
C THR A 126 5.61 -6.78 5.72
N GLU A 127 5.45 -5.49 5.45
CA GLU A 127 5.91 -4.40 6.30
C GLU A 127 4.80 -3.34 6.43
N VAL A 128 4.69 -2.75 7.62
CA VAL A 128 3.80 -1.60 7.87
C VAL A 128 4.58 -0.51 8.57
N PHE A 129 4.34 0.72 8.13
CA PHE A 129 5.00 1.94 8.61
C PHE A 129 3.96 2.98 8.99
N LEU A 130 4.27 3.77 10.02
CA LEU A 130 3.48 4.92 10.42
C LEU A 130 4.40 6.14 10.46
N PHE A 131 4.27 7.01 9.47
CA PHE A 131 5.05 8.25 9.37
C PHE A 131 4.31 9.40 10.04
N ASP A 132 5.00 10.15 10.91
CA ASP A 132 4.61 11.49 11.32
C ASP A 132 4.73 12.42 10.10
N ALA A 133 3.60 12.82 9.53
CA ALA A 133 3.59 13.55 8.27
C ALA A 133 4.18 14.97 8.44
N PRO A 134 3.81 15.75 9.47
CA PRO A 134 4.41 17.05 9.73
C PRO A 134 5.94 16.99 9.87
N ALA A 135 6.46 16.04 10.66
CA ALA A 135 7.90 15.88 10.84
C ALA A 135 8.60 15.48 9.54
N LEU A 136 7.99 14.58 8.75
CA LEU A 136 8.53 14.17 7.45
C LEU A 136 8.58 15.34 6.46
N VAL A 137 7.50 16.11 6.35
CA VAL A 137 7.44 17.29 5.46
C VAL A 137 8.49 18.33 5.86
N GLU A 138 8.66 18.57 7.15
CA GLU A 138 9.66 19.52 7.64
C GLU A 138 11.09 19.05 7.31
N GLN A 139 11.38 17.76 7.47
CA GLN A 139 12.67 17.18 7.05
C GLN A 139 12.92 17.38 5.55
N PHE A 140 11.88 17.21 4.71
CA PHE A 140 11.99 17.46 3.27
C PHE A 140 12.30 18.93 2.98
N ARG A 141 11.65 19.86 3.67
CA ARG A 141 11.90 21.31 3.53
C ARG A 141 13.33 21.68 3.95
N MET A 142 13.77 21.25 5.13
CA MET A 142 15.12 21.52 5.63
C MET A 142 16.20 20.97 4.68
N GLN A 143 15.95 19.79 4.09
CA GLN A 143 16.88 19.13 3.16
C GLN A 143 16.67 19.53 1.70
N LYS A 144 15.74 20.46 1.40
CA LYS A 144 15.38 20.91 0.04
C LYS A 144 15.03 19.75 -0.90
N ARG A 145 14.38 18.70 -0.38
CA ARG A 145 13.90 17.54 -1.14
C ARG A 145 12.52 17.83 -1.73
N ARG A 146 12.25 17.26 -2.90
CA ARG A 146 10.98 17.43 -3.62
C ARG A 146 9.86 16.66 -2.91
N LEU A 147 8.73 17.35 -2.68
CA LEU A 147 7.45 16.77 -2.29
C LEU A 147 6.62 16.46 -3.54
N GLY A 148 5.56 15.64 -3.38
CA GLY A 148 4.62 15.32 -4.44
C GLY A 148 4.45 13.80 -4.63
N VAL A 149 4.01 13.44 -5.84
CA VAL A 149 3.92 12.04 -6.27
C VAL A 149 5.33 11.43 -6.27
N ALA A 150 5.46 10.23 -5.71
CA ALA A 150 6.70 9.50 -5.58
C ALA A 150 7.84 10.27 -4.87
N ALA A 151 7.52 10.98 -3.78
CA ALA A 151 8.52 11.65 -2.96
C ALA A 151 9.49 10.61 -2.37
N TYR A 152 10.78 10.72 -2.69
CA TYR A 152 11.79 9.77 -2.21
C TYR A 152 11.99 9.94 -0.72
N VAL A 153 11.77 8.88 0.06
CA VAL A 153 11.98 8.76 1.51
C VAL A 153 13.19 7.85 1.76
N ARG A 154 14.17 8.34 2.53
CA ARG A 154 15.44 7.63 2.78
C ARG A 154 15.21 6.39 3.62
N HIS A 155 16.10 5.41 3.47
CA HIS A 155 16.00 4.13 4.17
C HIS A 155 15.81 4.28 5.68
N HIS A 156 16.62 5.10 6.36
CA HIS A 156 16.52 5.27 7.80
C HIS A 156 15.20 5.90 8.26
N GLU A 157 14.58 6.76 7.43
CA GLU A 157 13.28 7.38 7.72
C GLU A 157 12.18 6.30 7.71
N TRP A 158 12.24 5.36 6.75
CA TRP A 158 11.36 4.19 6.76
C TRP A 158 11.61 3.29 7.97
N GLU A 159 12.87 2.95 8.27
CA GLU A 159 13.17 2.06 9.40
C GLU A 159 12.67 2.65 10.72
N ALA A 160 12.79 3.97 10.92
CA ALA A 160 12.28 4.66 12.11
C ALA A 160 10.74 4.65 12.19
N ALA A 161 10.05 4.64 11.06
CA ALA A 161 8.59 4.62 10.98
C ALA A 161 7.99 3.20 11.09
N ARG A 162 8.81 2.14 11.13
CA ARG A 162 8.31 0.76 11.06
C ARG A 162 7.53 0.37 12.31
N ILE A 163 6.35 -0.22 12.11
CA ILE A 163 5.48 -0.77 13.17
C ILE A 163 5.24 -2.28 13.04
N TYR A 164 5.49 -2.85 11.85
CA TYR A 164 5.39 -4.29 11.55
C TYR A 164 6.46 -4.69 10.50
N PRO A 165 7.08 -5.89 10.57
CA PRO A 165 6.83 -6.98 11.51
C PRO A 165 7.43 -6.72 12.90
N GLU A 166 8.55 -6.01 12.98
CA GLU A 166 9.13 -5.56 14.25
C GLU A 166 9.09 -4.04 14.31
N ALA A 167 8.51 -3.51 15.40
CA ALA A 167 8.42 -2.08 15.58
C ALA A 167 9.81 -1.49 15.85
N ALA A 168 10.07 -0.33 15.27
CA ALA A 168 11.28 0.43 15.55
C ALA A 168 11.34 0.90 17.01
N PRO A 169 12.52 1.10 17.60
CA PRO A 169 12.65 1.80 18.87
C PRO A 169 11.95 3.16 18.82
N GLY A 170 11.05 3.43 19.77
CA GLY A 170 10.29 4.69 19.81
C GLY A 170 9.14 4.78 18.81
N ALA A 171 8.71 3.68 18.19
CA ALA A 171 7.61 3.68 17.22
C ALA A 171 6.33 4.37 17.75
N LEU A 172 5.67 5.11 16.84
CA LEU A 172 4.43 5.86 17.08
C LEU A 172 3.20 4.97 17.32
N LEU A 173 3.28 3.69 16.99
CA LEU A 173 2.28 2.70 17.31
C LEU A 173 2.94 1.35 17.60
N THR A 174 2.48 0.68 18.65
CA THR A 174 2.92 -0.69 18.98
C THR A 174 1.74 -1.60 18.73
N LEU A 175 1.86 -2.50 17.77
CA LEU A 175 0.79 -3.43 17.44
C LEU A 175 0.68 -4.52 18.52
N ILE A 176 -0.56 -4.76 18.96
CA ILE A 176 -0.88 -5.89 19.83
C ILE A 176 -0.87 -7.20 19.03
N ASP A 177 -0.82 -8.33 19.73
CA ASP A 177 -0.73 -9.65 19.09
C ASP A 177 -1.90 -9.91 18.13
N ALA A 178 -3.13 -9.52 18.49
CA ALA A 178 -4.28 -9.69 17.61
C ALA A 178 -4.10 -8.97 16.26
N GLN A 179 -3.58 -7.75 16.26
CA GLN A 179 -3.30 -6.97 15.04
C GLN A 179 -2.20 -7.64 14.21
N ARG A 180 -1.15 -8.14 14.87
CA ARG A 180 -0.05 -8.86 14.20
C ARG A 180 -0.54 -10.15 13.55
N GLN A 181 -1.38 -10.92 14.25
CA GLN A 181 -1.95 -12.16 13.72
C GLN A 181 -2.88 -11.88 12.54
N ALA A 182 -3.67 -10.81 12.60
CA ALA A 182 -4.53 -10.38 11.49
C ALA A 182 -3.73 -9.99 10.24
N LEU A 183 -2.49 -9.50 10.38
CA LEU A 183 -1.61 -9.15 9.26
C LEU A 183 -0.95 -10.35 8.59
N LYS A 184 -0.72 -11.46 9.31
CA LYS A 184 0.06 -12.61 8.79
C LYS A 184 -0.46 -13.19 7.47
N PRO A 185 -1.78 -13.41 7.26
CA PRO A 185 -2.28 -13.98 6.02
C PRO A 185 -1.97 -13.13 4.79
N PHE A 186 -1.74 -11.82 4.96
CA PHE A 186 -1.42 -10.90 3.86
C PHE A 186 0.07 -10.94 3.45
N ALA A 187 0.92 -11.65 4.16
CA ALA A 187 2.34 -11.79 3.82
C ALA A 187 2.63 -12.98 2.88
N GLU A 188 1.64 -13.84 2.64
CA GLU A 188 1.80 -15.08 1.89
C GLU A 188 1.38 -14.90 0.42
N THR A 189 2.22 -15.32 -0.52
CA THR A 189 1.76 -15.61 -1.88
C THR A 189 1.07 -16.96 -1.83
N GLY A 190 -0.22 -17.03 -2.14
CA GLY A 190 -0.96 -18.30 -2.17
C GLY A 190 -0.12 -19.41 -2.85
N GLY A 191 0.02 -20.54 -2.15
CA GLY A 191 0.79 -21.71 -2.60
C GLY A 191 0.14 -22.46 -3.75
#